data_AF-W8T5F7-F1
#
_entry.id   AF-W8T5F7-F1
#
_cell.length_a   1.000
_cell.length_b   1.000
_cell.length_c   1.000
_cell.angle_alpha   90.00
_cell.angle_beta   90.00
_cell.angle_gamma   90.00
#
_symmetry.space_group_name_H-M   'P 1'
#
loop_
_entity.id
_entity.type
_entity.pdbx_description
1 polymer ?
#
loop_
_entity_poly.entity_id
_entity_poly.type
_entity_poly.pdbx_seq_one_letter_code
_entity_poly.pdbx_strand_id
1 'polypeptide(L)'
;MKYLVIGAGGTGASIGGFLAYKGKDVTFIARGEHLKALRQNGLLLHSGRIGEVKIENVKACIADDLLADHLKILDGFTPDTTASLQKDLDAKKESEVDQIIFDIIRMSEKYNVDMPVYREIALHFGYKS
;
A
#
# COMPACT_ATOMS: atom_id res chain seq x y z
N MET A 1 0.58 -1.07 18.99
CA MET A 1 0.80 -1.01 17.54
C MET A 1 -0.33 -1.75 16.86
N LYS A 2 -1.26 -1.05 16.20
CA LYS A 2 -2.37 -1.69 15.45
C LYS A 2 -2.20 -1.60 13.94
N TYR A 3 -1.50 -0.57 13.46
CA TYR A 3 -1.25 -0.37 12.04
C TYR A 3 0.22 -0.05 11.82
N LEU A 4 0.84 -0.78 10.90
CA LEU A 4 2.20 -0.56 10.44
C LEU A 4 2.15 -0.18 8.97
N VAL A 5 2.83 0.90 8.60
CA VAL A 5 2.83 1.43 7.23
C VAL A 5 4.26 1.49 6.74
N ILE A 6 4.56 0.74 5.68
CA ILE A 6 5.89 0.72 5.08
C ILE A 6 6.01 1.87 4.10
N GLY A 7 6.87 2.83 4.43
CA GLY A 7 7.07 4.05 3.66
C GLY A 7 6.02 5.12 3.95
N ALA A 8 6.46 6.38 3.98
CA ALA A 8 5.61 7.57 4.05
C ALA A 8 5.69 8.38 2.73
N GLY A 9 5.68 7.68 1.60
CA GLY A 9 5.54 8.29 0.27
C GLY A 9 4.07 8.46 -0.12
N GLY A 10 3.74 8.56 -1.41
CA GLY A 10 2.37 8.85 -1.88
C GLY A 10 1.28 7.99 -1.25
N THR A 11 1.32 6.66 -1.45
CA THR A 11 0.29 5.75 -0.95
C THR A 11 0.35 5.58 0.57
N GLY A 12 1.55 5.33 1.11
CA GLY A 12 1.76 5.09 2.53
C GLY A 12 1.39 6.29 3.41
N ALA A 13 1.81 7.50 3.01
CA ALA A 13 1.41 8.73 3.71
C ALA A 13 -0.09 9.00 3.57
N SER A 14 -0.70 8.72 2.41
CA SER A 14 -2.14 8.92 2.21
C SER A 14 -2.98 8.04 3.13
N ILE A 15 -2.73 6.73 3.13
CA ILE A 15 -3.51 5.77 3.93
C ILE A 15 -3.13 5.88 5.40
N GLY A 16 -1.83 5.80 5.71
CA GLY A 16 -1.32 5.87 7.08
C GLY A 16 -1.62 7.20 7.74
N GLY A 17 -1.49 8.30 7.01
CA GLY A 17 -1.77 9.64 7.50
C GLY A 17 -3.26 9.82 7.77
N PHE A 18 -4.14 9.32 6.91
CA PHE A 18 -5.57 9.35 7.20
C PHE A 18 -5.95 8.53 8.44
N LEU A 19 -5.34 7.34 8.62
CA LEU A 19 -5.54 6.52 9.83
C LEU A 19 -5.07 7.26 11.09
N ALA A 20 -3.88 7.88 11.04
CA ALA A 20 -3.34 8.65 12.15
C ALA A 20 -4.19 9.90 12.45
N TYR A 21 -4.70 10.58 11.41
CA TYR A 21 -5.67 11.68 11.54
C TYR A 21 -6.96 11.24 12.25
N LYS A 22 -7.42 10.01 12.02
CA LYS A 22 -8.56 9.42 12.75
C LYS A 22 -8.19 8.86 14.13
N GLY A 23 -7.03 9.21 14.67
CA GLY A 23 -6.57 8.85 16.00
C GLY A 23 -6.19 7.37 16.15
N LYS A 24 -5.92 6.66 15.05
CA LYS A 24 -5.45 5.27 15.12
C LYS A 24 -3.97 5.21 15.48
N ASP A 25 -3.58 4.14 16.17
CA ASP A 25 -2.19 3.86 16.52
C ASP A 25 -1.41 3.34 15.30
N VAL A 26 -0.83 4.27 14.54
CA VAL A 26 -0.08 4.03 13.30
C VAL A 26 1.41 4.25 13.53
N THR A 27 2.24 3.33 13.04
CA THR A 27 3.70 3.50 12.97
C THR A 27 4.17 3.41 11.52
N PHE A 28 4.99 4.37 11.08
CA PHE A 28 5.56 4.41 9.75
C PHE A 28 7.00 3.87 9.76
N ILE A 29 7.31 3.01 8.80
CA ILE A 29 8.70 2.65 8.51
C ILE A 29 9.23 3.64 7.48
N ALA A 30 10.29 4.35 7.83
CA ALA A 30 10.96 5.30 6.93
C ALA A 30 12.48 5.25 7.16
N ARG A 31 13.24 5.87 6.24
CA ARG A 31 14.70 5.97 6.35
C ARG A 31 15.21 7.34 5.92
N GLY A 32 16.44 7.66 6.31
CA GLY A 32 17.12 8.89 5.92
C GLY A 32 16.33 10.15 6.28
N GLU A 33 16.28 11.10 5.36
CA GLU A 33 15.65 12.41 5.57
C GLU A 33 14.14 12.33 5.81
N HIS A 34 13.44 11.35 5.21
CA HIS A 34 12.00 11.15 5.47
C HIS A 34 11.73 10.73 6.92
N LEU A 35 12.56 9.84 7.48
CA LEU A 35 12.41 9.45 8.89
C LEU A 35 12.66 10.62 9.84
N LYS A 36 13.70 11.42 9.56
CA LYS A 36 13.99 12.63 10.34
C LYS A 36 12.83 13.62 10.28
N ALA A 37 12.30 13.88 9.08
CA ALA A 37 11.17 14.79 8.88
C ALA A 37 9.93 14.32 9.65
N LEU A 38 9.58 13.03 9.58
CA LEU A 38 8.43 12.48 10.32
C LEU A 38 8.59 12.64 11.85
N ARG A 39 9.80 12.41 12.38
CA ARG A 39 10.07 12.53 13.82
C ARG A 39 10.10 13.98 14.31
N GLN A 40 10.55 14.90 13.48
CA GLN A 40 10.71 16.31 13.86
C GLN A 40 9.45 17.14 13.62
N ASN A 41 8.80 16.92 12.48
CA ASN A 41 7.73 17.78 11.97
C ASN A 41 6.37 17.07 11.93
N GLY A 42 6.35 15.76 12.18
CA GLY A 42 5.17 14.94 11.97
C GLY A 42 4.89 14.70 10.48
N LEU A 43 3.62 14.48 10.15
CA LEU A 43 3.17 14.28 8.77
C LEU A 43 2.19 15.40 8.38
N LEU A 44 2.49 16.07 7.27
CA LEU A 44 1.56 16.99 6.62
C LEU A 44 0.86 16.27 5.48
N LEU A 45 -0.47 16.23 5.51
CA LEU A 45 -1.31 15.59 4.51
C LEU A 45 -2.05 16.66 3.72
N HIS A 46 -1.77 16.77 2.41
CA HIS A 46 -2.57 17.58 1.50
C HIS A 46 -3.61 16.68 0.83
N SER A 47 -4.89 16.94 1.05
CA SER A 47 -5.98 16.16 0.45
C SER A 47 -7.07 17.06 -0.12
N GLY A 48 -7.44 16.83 -1.37
CA GLY A 48 -8.59 17.51 -1.98
C GLY A 48 -9.94 17.16 -1.33
N ARG A 49 -10.00 16.11 -0.49
CA ARG A 49 -11.25 15.65 0.14
C ARG A 49 -11.41 16.12 1.58
N ILE A 50 -10.31 16.25 2.33
CA ILE A 50 -10.34 16.62 3.76
C ILE A 50 -9.51 17.87 4.09
N GLY A 51 -8.97 18.54 3.07
CA GLY A 51 -8.11 19.70 3.23
C GLY A 51 -6.70 19.34 3.68
N GLU A 52 -6.02 20.33 4.22
CA GLU A 52 -4.68 20.19 4.78
C GLU A 52 -4.76 19.78 6.25
N VAL A 53 -4.05 18.71 6.60
CA VAL A 53 -4.04 18.16 7.95
C VAL A 53 -2.61 17.93 8.39
N LYS A 54 -2.22 18.57 9.49
CA LYS A 54 -0.93 18.31 10.16
C LYS A 54 -1.13 17.33 11.32
N ILE A 55 -0.34 16.27 11.32
CA ILE A 55 -0.32 15.23 12.34
C ILE A 55 0.99 15.34 13.08
N GLU A 56 0.96 15.88 14.29
CA GLU A 56 2.18 16.28 15.01
C GLU A 56 2.98 15.08 15.54
N ASN A 57 2.31 14.05 16.07
CA ASN A 57 2.94 12.94 16.78
C ASN A 57 2.88 11.64 15.99
N VAL A 58 3.61 11.60 14.87
CA VAL A 58 3.68 10.40 14.03
C VAL A 58 4.77 9.47 14.54
N LYS A 59 4.41 8.23 14.88
CA LYS A 59 5.38 7.20 15.24
C LYS A 59 6.13 6.76 13.99
N ALA A 60 7.45 6.81 14.01
CA ALA A 60 8.26 6.34 12.89
C ALA A 60 9.57 5.66 13.34
N CYS A 61 9.90 4.54 12.68
CA CYS A 61 11.10 3.72 12.95
C CYS A 61 11.85 3.36 11.65
N ILE A 62 13.10 2.91 11.81
CA ILE A 62 13.85 2.29 10.70
C ILE A 62 13.39 0.85 10.50
N ALA A 63 13.57 0.33 9.28
CA ALA A 63 13.20 -1.04 8.96
C ALA A 63 14.03 -2.06 9.76
N ASP A 64 15.29 -1.77 10.08
CA ASP A 64 16.18 -2.70 10.81
C ASP A 64 15.63 -3.06 12.20
N ASP A 65 14.91 -2.14 12.84
CA ASP A 65 14.24 -2.39 14.13
C ASP A 65 13.13 -3.45 14.03
N LEU A 66 12.61 -3.71 12.83
CA LEU A 66 11.53 -4.68 12.53
C LEU A 66 11.94 -5.78 11.54
N LEU A 67 13.15 -5.71 10.97
CA LEU A 67 13.58 -6.62 9.92
C LEU A 67 13.59 -8.06 10.43
N ALA A 68 14.02 -8.28 11.66
CA ALA A 68 13.99 -9.59 12.30
C ALA A 68 12.56 -10.13 12.47
N ASP A 69 11.57 -9.29 12.75
CA ASP A 69 10.19 -9.73 12.93
C ASP A 69 9.47 -9.95 11.59
N HIS A 70 9.79 -9.17 10.55
CA HIS A 70 9.34 -9.44 9.19
C HIS A 70 10.01 -10.67 8.59
N LEU A 71 11.31 -10.87 8.82
CA LEU A 71 12.00 -12.09 8.43
C LEU A 71 11.38 -13.30 9.12
N LYS A 72 11.01 -13.22 10.41
CA LYS A 72 10.24 -14.31 11.05
C LYS A 72 8.88 -14.60 10.41
N ILE A 73 8.16 -13.57 9.95
CA ILE A 73 6.89 -13.74 9.24
C ILE A 73 7.11 -14.40 7.88
N LEU A 74 8.14 -13.95 7.14
CA LEU A 74 8.53 -14.50 5.84
C LEU A 74 9.13 -15.92 5.95
N ASP A 75 9.91 -16.20 6.98
CA ASP A 75 10.45 -17.52 7.33
C ASP A 75 9.31 -18.48 7.71
N GLY A 76 8.19 -17.95 8.20
CA GLY A 76 6.95 -18.68 8.42
C GLY A 76 6.20 -19.02 7.13
N PHE A 77 6.58 -18.45 5.98
CA PHE A 77 6.07 -18.86 4.69
C PHE A 77 6.84 -20.10 4.21
N THR A 78 6.13 -21.22 4.13
CA THR A 78 6.66 -22.42 3.47
C THR A 78 6.84 -22.16 1.97
N PRO A 79 7.68 -22.95 1.26
CA PRO A 79 7.79 -22.91 -0.20
C PRO A 79 6.44 -23.06 -0.93
N ASP A 80 5.46 -23.69 -0.27
CA ASP A 80 4.10 -23.89 -0.76
C ASP A 80 3.14 -22.74 -0.39
N THR A 81 3.62 -21.68 0.25
CA THR A 81 2.80 -20.52 0.61
C THR A 81 2.38 -19.78 -0.64
N THR A 82 1.12 -19.94 -1.02
CA THR A 82 0.54 -19.25 -2.17
C THR A 82 0.15 -17.81 -1.83
N ALA A 83 0.36 -16.89 -2.78
CA ALA A 83 -0.07 -15.51 -2.67
C ALA A 83 -1.60 -15.44 -2.40
N SER A 84 -2.06 -14.44 -1.63
CA SER A 84 -3.49 -14.26 -1.34
C SER A 84 -4.34 -14.25 -2.61
N LEU A 85 -3.85 -13.56 -3.65
CA LEU A 85 -4.47 -13.52 -4.97
C LEU A 85 -4.65 -14.91 -5.58
N GLN A 86 -3.67 -15.80 -5.44
CA GLN A 86 -3.75 -17.17 -5.95
C GLN A 86 -4.84 -17.97 -5.22
N LYS A 87 -4.95 -17.82 -3.88
CA LYS A 87 -6.00 -18.48 -3.09
C LYS A 87 -7.40 -17.98 -3.44
N ASP A 88 -7.53 -16.68 -3.72
CA ASP A 88 -8.81 -16.07 -4.10
C ASP A 88 -9.25 -16.47 -5.50
N LEU A 89 -8.29 -16.59 -6.44
CA LEU A 89 -8.53 -17.14 -7.78
C LEU A 89 -8.98 -18.60 -7.72
N ASP A 90 -8.33 -19.44 -6.91
CA ASP A 90 -8.70 -20.84 -6.72
C ASP A 90 -10.08 -20.99 -6.06
N ALA A 91 -10.43 -20.07 -5.15
CA ALA A 91 -11.71 -20.04 -4.45
C ALA A 91 -12.86 -19.39 -5.24
N LYS A 92 -12.63 -18.88 -6.46
CA LYS A 92 -13.60 -18.16 -7.31
C LYS A 92 -14.34 -17.02 -6.57
N LYS A 93 -13.71 -16.40 -5.57
CA LYS A 93 -14.27 -15.22 -4.90
C LYS A 93 -14.12 -14.00 -5.79
N GLU A 94 -14.96 -12.97 -5.60
CA GLU A 94 -14.78 -11.68 -6.28
C GLU A 94 -13.36 -11.19 -6.05
N SER A 95 -12.59 -11.13 -7.13
CA SER A 95 -11.14 -11.12 -7.09
C SER A 95 -10.60 -9.70 -6.98
N GLU A 96 -9.57 -9.50 -6.15
CA GLU A 96 -8.72 -8.31 -6.16
C GLU A 96 -8.19 -7.98 -7.58
N VAL A 97 -8.18 -8.94 -8.51
CA VAL A 97 -7.89 -8.74 -9.94
C VAL A 97 -8.73 -7.61 -10.56
N ASP A 98 -10.02 -7.48 -10.23
CA ASP A 98 -10.84 -6.43 -10.86
C ASP A 98 -10.34 -5.03 -10.46
N GLN A 99 -10.03 -4.84 -9.18
CA GLN A 99 -9.61 -3.56 -8.63
C GLN A 99 -8.14 -3.23 -8.90
N ILE A 100 -7.27 -4.24 -8.97
CA ILE A 100 -5.82 -4.06 -9.13
C ILE A 100 -5.40 -4.15 -10.59
N ILE A 101 -6.07 -4.99 -11.40
CA ILE A 101 -5.69 -5.25 -12.78
C ILE A 101 -6.69 -4.63 -13.77
N PHE A 102 -7.98 -4.88 -13.62
CA PHE A 102 -8.95 -4.44 -14.62
C PHE A 102 -9.22 -2.93 -14.57
N ASP A 103 -9.27 -2.34 -13.38
CA ASP A 103 -9.41 -0.89 -13.22
C ASP A 103 -8.28 -0.10 -13.87
N ILE A 104 -7.06 -0.64 -13.94
CA ILE A 104 -5.94 0.02 -14.62
C ILE A 104 -6.19 0.09 -16.13
N ILE A 105 -6.77 -0.95 -16.75
CA ILE A 105 -7.15 -0.92 -18.16
C ILE A 105 -8.31 0.05 -18.40
N ARG A 106 -9.35 0.04 -17.54
CA ARG A 106 -10.47 1.00 -17.62
C ARG A 106 -9.97 2.44 -17.51
N MET A 107 -9.01 2.68 -16.63
CA MET A 107 -8.37 3.99 -16.49
C MET A 107 -7.53 4.34 -17.72
N SER A 108 -6.74 3.40 -18.25
CA SER A 108 -5.91 3.66 -19.43
C SER A 108 -6.78 4.03 -20.64
N GLU A 109 -7.91 3.37 -20.83
CA GLU A 109 -8.91 3.70 -21.85
C GLU A 109 -9.53 5.08 -21.63
N LYS A 110 -9.95 5.40 -20.39
CA LYS A 110 -10.50 6.71 -20.03
C LYS A 110 -9.54 7.87 -20.30
N TYR A 111 -8.25 7.66 -20.05
CA TYR A 111 -7.22 8.69 -20.18
C TYR A 111 -6.43 8.59 -21.50
N ASN A 112 -6.83 7.69 -22.39
CA ASN A 112 -6.21 7.45 -23.69
C ASN A 112 -4.69 7.16 -23.58
N VAL A 113 -4.30 6.38 -22.56
CA VAL A 113 -2.93 5.92 -22.30
C VAL A 113 -2.79 4.50 -22.81
N ASP A 114 -1.83 4.27 -23.71
CA ASP A 114 -1.53 2.93 -24.20
C ASP A 114 -0.72 2.14 -23.15
N MET A 115 -1.19 0.92 -22.83
CA MET A 115 -0.60 0.02 -21.83
C MET A 115 -0.59 -1.44 -22.34
N PRO A 116 0.18 -1.75 -23.39
CA PRO A 116 0.11 -3.04 -24.07
C PRO A 116 0.44 -4.23 -23.16
N VAL A 117 1.51 -4.11 -22.35
CA VAL A 117 1.91 -5.18 -21.41
C VAL A 117 0.87 -5.39 -20.30
N TYR A 118 0.26 -4.31 -19.82
CA TYR A 118 -0.78 -4.43 -18.79
C TYR A 118 -2.05 -5.06 -19.36
N ARG A 119 -2.34 -4.82 -20.64
CA ARG A 119 -3.46 -5.45 -21.35
C ARG A 119 -3.23 -6.95 -21.52
N GLU A 120 -2.01 -7.39 -21.81
CA GLU A 120 -1.66 -8.81 -21.83
C GLU A 120 -1.91 -9.48 -20.48
N ILE A 121 -1.49 -8.84 -19.38
CA ILE A 121 -1.74 -9.31 -18.01
C ILE A 121 -3.25 -9.37 -17.73
N ALA A 122 -4.01 -8.32 -18.07
CA ALA A 122 -5.45 -8.28 -17.85
C ALA A 122 -6.19 -9.39 -18.63
N LEU A 123 -5.79 -9.65 -19.88
CA LEU A 123 -6.34 -10.74 -20.69
C LEU A 123 -6.03 -12.11 -20.08
N HIS A 124 -4.81 -12.31 -19.56
CA HIS A 124 -4.44 -13.54 -18.85
C HIS A 124 -5.37 -13.82 -17.65
N PHE A 125 -5.80 -12.78 -16.94
CA PHE A 125 -6.74 -12.90 -15.83
C PHE A 125 -8.22 -12.86 -16.23
N GLY A 126 -8.53 -12.82 -17.53
CA GLY A 126 -9.91 -12.94 -18.05
C GLY A 126 -10.66 -11.63 -18.23
N TYR A 127 -9.95 -10.49 -18.36
CA TYR A 127 -10.58 -9.22 -18.72
C TYR A 127 -11.36 -9.36 -20.03
N LYS A 128 -12.62 -8.92 -20.02
CA LYS A 128 -13.47 -8.84 -21.21
C LYS A 128 -13.63 -7.37 -21.56
N SER A 129 -13.11 -7.00 -22.74
CA SER A 129 -13.29 -5.69 -23.36
C SER A 129 -14.76 -5.34 -23.54
#